data_AF-A0A151J072-F1
#
_entry.id   AF-A0A151J072-F1
#
_cell.length_a   1.000
_cell.length_b   1.000
_cell.length_c   1.000
_cell.angle_alpha   90.00
_cell.angle_beta   90.00
_cell.angle_gamma   90.00
#
_symmetry.space_group_name_H-M   'P 1'
#
loop_
_entity.id
_entity.type
_entity.pdbx_description
1 polymer ?
#
loop_
_entity_poly.entity_id
_entity_poly.type
_entity_poly.pdbx_seq_one_letter_code
_entity_poly.pdbx_strand_id
1 'polypeptide(L)'
;MLIEYFFKCFKKIYGAKFMSHNLHTLLHICSDVQKYGPVDNFSAFRFENYMSNIKKMIRKNEKPLQQLSRRYSELNNFNMPIKKTIIKNNNEICFEKVHSNGPLIDGYNFSSEYKILRTKTYTIHSNSASNNCISLENGTVVSVLNLVKRSDNSKFIIGKKLKVVKDLYSDPVYPCASKELGVQVMREDIAVWPCENIRNKMWKMPYDQNQFVVFPVIHT
;
A
#
# COMPACT_ATOMS: atom_id res chain seq x y z
N MET A 1 -21.16 -0.24 29.74
CA MET A 1 -21.62 1.17 29.82
C MET A 1 -21.31 2.04 28.59
N LEU A 2 -20.05 2.25 28.14
CA LEU A 2 -19.79 3.11 26.97
C LEU A 2 -20.10 2.43 25.62
N ILE A 3 -19.66 1.18 25.45
CA ILE A 3 -19.90 0.41 24.22
C ILE A 3 -21.41 0.18 24.04
N GLU A 4 -22.14 -0.16 25.10
CA GLU A 4 -23.60 -0.31 25.05
C GLU A 4 -24.31 1.00 24.64
N TYR A 5 -23.82 2.15 25.11
CA TYR A 5 -24.35 3.45 24.72
C TYR A 5 -24.07 3.74 23.23
N PHE A 6 -22.84 3.47 22.76
CA PHE A 6 -22.50 3.55 21.34
C PHE A 6 -23.44 2.69 20.49
N PHE A 7 -23.82 1.49 20.95
CA PHE A 7 -24.71 0.59 20.21
C PHE A 7 -26.14 1.12 20.13
N LYS A 8 -26.64 1.69 21.23
CA LYS A 8 -27.95 2.37 21.24
C LYS A 8 -27.97 3.53 20.24
N CYS A 9 -26.92 4.35 20.23
CA CYS A 9 -26.79 5.47 19.28
C CYS A 9 -26.64 4.98 17.84
N PHE A 10 -25.77 3.99 17.59
CA PHE A 10 -25.54 3.42 16.26
C PHE A 10 -26.82 2.84 15.66
N LYS A 11 -27.58 2.09 16.47
CA LYS A 11 -28.89 1.54 16.05
C LYS A 11 -29.88 2.65 15.69
N LYS A 12 -29.87 3.77 16.41
CA LYS A 12 -30.77 4.91 16.17
C LYS A 12 -30.41 5.70 14.91
N ILE A 13 -29.10 5.88 14.64
CA ILE A 13 -28.61 6.68 13.52
C ILE A 13 -28.61 5.88 12.21
N TYR A 14 -28.08 4.66 12.24
CA TYR A 14 -27.88 3.87 11.03
C TYR A 14 -28.99 2.83 10.81
N GLY A 15 -29.64 2.38 11.89
CA GLY A 15 -30.69 1.36 11.85
C GLY A 15 -30.18 -0.05 12.20
N ALA A 16 -31.08 -0.90 12.68
CA ALA A 16 -30.76 -2.26 13.15
C ALA A 16 -30.16 -3.16 12.06
N LYS A 17 -30.48 -2.91 10.78
CA LYS A 17 -29.97 -3.69 9.64
C LYS A 17 -28.45 -3.63 9.47
N PHE A 18 -27.78 -2.62 10.05
CA PHE A 18 -26.32 -2.49 10.01
C PHE A 18 -25.64 -2.99 11.29
N MET A 19 -26.38 -3.57 12.25
CA MET A 19 -25.80 -4.25 13.41
C MET A 19 -25.20 -5.59 12.98
N SER A 20 -24.00 -5.54 12.41
CA SER A 20 -23.24 -6.71 11.97
C SER A 20 -22.66 -7.50 13.15
N HIS A 21 -22.21 -8.72 12.87
CA HIS A 21 -21.53 -9.58 13.85
C HIS A 21 -20.33 -8.88 14.52
N ASN A 22 -19.58 -8.05 13.78
CA ASN A 22 -18.42 -7.33 14.30
C ASN A 22 -18.78 -6.42 15.47
N LEU A 23 -19.97 -5.82 15.42
CA LEU A 23 -20.49 -5.03 16.53
C LEU A 23 -20.77 -5.95 17.73
N HIS A 24 -21.40 -7.11 17.54
CA HIS A 24 -21.58 -8.04 18.65
C HIS A 24 -20.27 -8.45 19.33
N THR A 25 -19.20 -8.67 18.55
CA THR A 25 -17.85 -8.94 19.09
C THR A 25 -17.31 -7.78 19.92
N LEU A 26 -17.54 -6.52 19.50
CA LEU A 26 -17.17 -5.35 20.31
C LEU A 26 -17.90 -5.29 21.65
N LEU A 27 -19.14 -5.78 21.74
CA LEU A 27 -19.88 -5.80 22.99
C LEU A 27 -19.23 -6.72 24.03
N HIS A 28 -18.70 -7.86 23.57
CA HIS A 28 -18.09 -8.88 24.44
C HIS A 28 -16.60 -8.66 24.70
N ILE A 29 -15.94 -7.73 24.00
CA ILE A 29 -14.49 -7.54 24.08
C ILE A 29 -14.00 -7.32 25.51
N CYS A 30 -14.75 -6.60 26.35
CA CYS A 30 -14.38 -6.37 27.74
C CYS A 30 -14.41 -7.67 28.54
N SER A 31 -15.45 -8.49 28.36
CA SER A 31 -15.59 -9.80 29.00
C SER A 31 -14.50 -10.76 28.51
N ASP A 32 -14.21 -10.74 27.21
CA ASP A 32 -13.17 -11.57 26.60
C ASP A 32 -11.77 -11.19 27.10
N VAL A 33 -11.48 -9.89 27.26
CA VAL A 33 -10.20 -9.44 27.83
C VAL A 33 -10.07 -9.86 29.30
N GLN A 34 -11.14 -9.80 30.08
CA GLN A 34 -11.12 -10.29 31.47
C GLN A 34 -10.87 -11.81 31.55
N LYS A 35 -11.35 -12.57 30.58
CA LYS A 35 -11.26 -14.04 30.58
C LYS A 35 -9.99 -14.59 29.93
N TYR A 36 -9.54 -13.97 28.84
CA TYR A 36 -8.45 -14.46 27.96
C TYR A 36 -7.19 -13.58 28.00
N GLY A 37 -7.23 -12.48 28.75
CA GLY A 37 -6.13 -11.53 28.86
C GLY A 37 -6.09 -10.51 27.72
N PRO A 38 -4.93 -9.90 27.43
CA PRO A 38 -4.81 -8.90 26.37
C PRO A 38 -5.35 -9.38 25.01
N VAL A 39 -5.89 -8.46 24.22
CA VAL A 39 -6.50 -8.75 22.91
C VAL A 39 -5.55 -9.51 21.98
N ASP A 40 -4.24 -9.25 22.06
CA ASP A 40 -3.22 -9.93 21.26
C ASP A 40 -3.17 -11.45 21.47
N ASN A 41 -3.65 -11.96 22.61
CA ASN A 41 -3.64 -13.38 22.91
C ASN A 41 -4.69 -14.18 22.13
N PHE A 42 -5.84 -13.56 21.83
CA PHE A 42 -6.97 -14.23 21.18
C PHE A 42 -7.37 -13.61 19.85
N SER A 43 -6.80 -12.46 19.50
CA SER A 43 -7.05 -11.81 18.22
C SER A 43 -6.33 -12.51 17.07
N ALA A 44 -7.09 -12.84 16.03
CA ALA A 44 -6.54 -13.33 14.77
C ALA A 44 -5.97 -12.21 13.87
N PHE A 45 -6.02 -10.94 14.32
CA PHE A 45 -5.63 -9.77 13.52
C PHE A 45 -4.21 -9.88 12.95
N ARG A 46 -3.25 -10.35 13.76
CA ARG A 46 -1.86 -10.56 13.31
C ARG A 46 -1.71 -11.54 12.13
N PHE A 47 -2.70 -12.42 11.92
CA PHE A 47 -2.72 -13.42 10.86
C PHE A 47 -3.62 -13.03 9.68
N GLU A 48 -4.32 -11.90 9.74
CA GLU A 48 -5.27 -11.46 8.72
C GLU A 48 -4.60 -11.31 7.35
N ASN A 49 -3.40 -10.74 7.32
CA ASN A 49 -2.60 -10.61 6.10
C ASN A 49 -2.29 -11.98 5.47
N TYR A 50 -2.01 -13.00 6.29
CA TYR A 50 -1.67 -14.34 5.80
C TYR A 50 -2.90 -15.10 5.28
N MET A 51 -4.11 -14.77 5.75
CA MET A 51 -5.36 -15.37 5.28
C MET A 51 -5.54 -15.21 3.77
N SER A 52 -5.12 -14.08 3.19
CA SER A 52 -5.14 -13.86 1.73
C SER A 52 -4.29 -14.90 0.98
N ASN A 53 -3.16 -15.29 1.54
CA ASN A 53 -2.27 -16.28 0.94
C ASN A 53 -2.89 -17.68 1.00
N ILE A 54 -3.46 -18.06 2.15
CA ILE A 54 -4.20 -19.32 2.31
C ILE A 54 -5.34 -19.42 1.29
N LYS A 55 -6.13 -18.34 1.14
CA LYS A 55 -7.24 -18.29 0.17
C LYS A 55 -6.77 -18.49 -1.27
N LYS A 56 -5.62 -17.94 -1.67
CA LYS A 56 -5.05 -18.15 -3.01
C LYS A 56 -4.60 -19.59 -3.26
N MET A 57 -4.24 -20.34 -2.22
CA MET A 57 -3.83 -21.75 -2.33
C MET A 57 -5.02 -22.69 -2.53
N ILE A 58 -6.22 -22.28 -2.11
CA ILE A 58 -7.46 -23.03 -2.22
C ILE A 58 -8.17 -22.62 -3.52
N ARG A 59 -8.32 -23.56 -4.46
CA ARG A 59 -8.95 -23.28 -5.77
C ARG A 59 -10.44 -23.61 -5.81
N LYS A 60 -10.86 -24.59 -5.02
CA LYS A 60 -12.26 -25.06 -4.90
C LYS A 60 -12.60 -25.25 -3.43
N ASN A 61 -13.87 -25.14 -3.07
CA ASN A 61 -14.33 -25.30 -1.69
C ASN A 61 -14.26 -26.76 -1.18
N GLU A 62 -13.99 -27.72 -2.07
CA GLU A 62 -13.88 -29.14 -1.71
C GLU A 62 -12.52 -29.46 -1.09
N LYS A 63 -12.50 -30.14 0.06
CA LYS A 63 -11.27 -30.68 0.68
C LYS A 63 -10.15 -29.61 0.85
N PRO A 64 -10.44 -28.47 1.50
CA PRO A 64 -9.50 -27.34 1.57
C PRO A 64 -8.20 -27.69 2.31
N LEU A 65 -8.28 -28.50 3.36
CA LEU A 65 -7.10 -28.95 4.12
C LEU A 65 -6.17 -29.81 3.25
N GLN A 66 -6.73 -30.73 2.45
CA GLN A 66 -5.95 -31.56 1.55
C GLN A 66 -5.31 -30.73 0.43
N GLN A 67 -6.05 -29.74 -0.12
CA GLN A 67 -5.47 -28.80 -1.10
C GLN A 67 -4.29 -28.05 -0.49
N LEU A 68 -4.46 -27.51 0.73
CA LEU A 68 -3.42 -26.77 1.43
C LEU A 68 -2.18 -27.64 1.69
N SER A 69 -2.37 -28.85 2.22
CA SER A 69 -1.29 -29.80 2.51
C SER A 69 -0.48 -30.16 1.24
N ARG A 70 -1.17 -30.47 0.13
CA ARG A 70 -0.51 -30.74 -1.16
C ARG A 70 0.28 -29.53 -1.65
N ARG A 71 -0.29 -28.33 -1.55
CA ARG A 71 0.39 -27.08 -1.94
C ARG A 71 1.64 -26.79 -1.12
N TYR A 72 1.60 -27.02 0.19
CA TYR A 72 2.80 -26.88 1.02
C TYR A 72 3.88 -27.89 0.63
N SER A 73 3.50 -29.14 0.34
CA SER A 73 4.44 -30.16 -0.15
C SER A 73 5.07 -29.75 -1.49
N GLU A 74 4.28 -29.26 -2.45
CA GLU A 74 4.77 -28.70 -3.71
C GLU A 74 5.79 -27.57 -3.48
N LEU A 75 5.46 -26.58 -2.64
CA LEU A 75 6.33 -25.45 -2.35
C LEU A 75 7.66 -25.88 -1.70
N ASN A 76 7.61 -26.85 -0.79
CA ASN A 76 8.81 -27.37 -0.13
C ASN A 76 9.70 -28.15 -1.11
N ASN A 77 9.12 -28.88 -2.05
CA ASN A 77 9.86 -29.63 -3.07
C ASN A 77 10.47 -28.74 -4.16
N PHE A 78 9.83 -27.60 -4.48
CA PHE A 78 10.37 -26.62 -5.44
C PHE A 78 11.47 -25.72 -4.85
N ASN A 79 11.57 -25.59 -3.52
CA ASN A 79 12.61 -24.83 -2.85
C ASN A 79 13.96 -25.59 -2.75
N MET A 80 14.44 -26.14 -3.88
CA MET A 80 15.89 -26.19 -4.14
C MET A 80 16.44 -24.76 -3.99
N PRO A 81 17.66 -24.55 -3.46
CA PRO A 81 18.11 -23.23 -3.05
C PRO A 81 18.31 -22.34 -4.29
N ILE A 82 17.25 -21.66 -4.71
CA ILE A 82 17.36 -20.42 -5.45
C ILE A 82 18.18 -19.55 -4.53
N LYS A 83 19.44 -19.29 -4.92
CA LYS A 83 20.32 -18.32 -4.29
C LYS A 83 19.45 -17.11 -4.01
N LYS A 84 19.03 -16.93 -2.74
CA LYS A 84 18.60 -15.63 -2.25
C LYS A 84 19.82 -14.78 -2.53
N THR A 85 19.78 -14.03 -3.62
CA THR A 85 20.67 -12.90 -3.82
C THR A 85 20.36 -12.02 -2.62
N ILE A 86 21.13 -12.22 -1.56
CA ILE A 86 21.16 -11.34 -0.42
C ILE A 86 21.55 -10.02 -1.04
N ILE A 87 20.58 -9.13 -1.15
CA ILE A 87 20.77 -7.73 -1.53
C ILE A 87 21.64 -7.15 -0.42
N LYS A 88 22.95 -7.32 -0.57
CA LYS A 88 23.99 -6.74 0.28
C LYS A 88 24.14 -5.28 -0.14
N ASN A 89 23.16 -4.45 0.22
CA ASN A 89 23.27 -3.00 0.43
C ASN A 89 21.89 -2.47 0.84
N ASN A 90 21.83 -1.58 1.84
CA ASN A 90 20.55 -1.15 2.43
C ASN A 90 19.68 -0.24 1.54
N ASN A 91 20.23 0.28 0.43
CA ASN A 91 19.53 1.20 -0.49
C ASN A 91 19.44 0.71 -1.95
N GLU A 92 19.70 -0.57 -2.23
CA GLU A 92 19.63 -1.05 -3.62
C GLU A 92 18.19 -1.12 -4.14
N ILE A 93 17.89 -0.24 -5.09
CA ILE A 93 16.65 -0.23 -5.85
C ILE A 93 16.74 -1.28 -6.97
N CYS A 94 15.83 -2.23 -7.03
CA CYS A 94 15.72 -3.21 -8.10
C CYS A 94 14.55 -2.88 -9.02
N PHE A 95 14.76 -3.00 -10.34
CA PHE A 95 13.69 -2.88 -11.33
C PHE A 95 13.27 -4.25 -11.85
N GLU A 96 11.97 -4.45 -11.99
CA GLU A 96 11.37 -5.70 -12.42
C GLU A 96 10.28 -5.49 -13.47
N LYS A 97 9.98 -6.56 -14.22
CA LYS A 97 8.97 -6.60 -15.29
C LYS A 97 9.25 -5.58 -16.40
N VAL A 98 10.22 -5.94 -17.26
CA VAL A 98 10.58 -5.18 -18.47
C VAL A 98 9.34 -4.98 -19.36
N HIS A 99 9.24 -3.81 -19.99
CA HIS A 99 8.25 -3.53 -21.03
C HIS A 99 8.75 -2.49 -22.04
N SER A 100 7.90 -2.14 -23.00
CA SER A 100 8.14 -1.16 -24.07
C SER A 100 6.95 -0.21 -24.30
N ASN A 101 5.98 -0.20 -23.39
CA ASN A 101 4.70 0.49 -23.56
C ASN A 101 4.51 1.67 -22.59
N GLY A 102 5.59 2.17 -21.98
CA GLY A 102 5.50 3.31 -21.07
C GLY A 102 5.76 4.63 -21.79
N PRO A 103 5.38 5.76 -21.18
CA PRO A 103 5.75 7.06 -21.69
C PRO A 103 7.28 7.23 -21.64
N LEU A 104 7.84 7.76 -22.73
CA LEU A 104 9.23 8.21 -22.84
C LEU A 104 9.22 9.72 -23.08
N ILE A 105 10.29 10.40 -22.68
CA ILE A 105 10.45 11.85 -22.89
C ILE A 105 11.58 12.06 -23.89
N ASP A 106 11.29 12.85 -24.92
CA ASP A 106 12.24 13.18 -25.98
C ASP A 106 13.49 13.88 -25.42
N GLY A 107 14.65 13.56 -26.00
CA GLY A 107 15.94 14.08 -25.55
C GLY A 107 16.65 13.25 -24.47
N TYR A 108 16.06 12.12 -24.02
CA TYR A 108 16.68 11.17 -23.11
C TYR A 108 16.94 9.81 -23.77
N ASN A 109 18.20 9.34 -23.72
CA ASN A 109 18.57 8.02 -24.23
C ASN A 109 18.36 6.93 -23.17
N PHE A 110 17.15 6.41 -23.05
CA PHE A 110 16.84 5.27 -22.19
C PHE A 110 17.05 3.94 -22.93
N SER A 111 17.63 2.95 -22.24
CA SER A 111 17.95 1.63 -22.79
C SER A 111 16.88 0.58 -22.50
N SER A 112 16.15 0.73 -21.39
CA SER A 112 15.08 -0.20 -21.01
C SER A 112 14.05 0.42 -20.06
N GLU A 113 12.83 -0.12 -20.08
CA GLU A 113 11.69 0.31 -19.25
C GLU A 113 11.16 -0.85 -18.38
N TYR A 114 10.57 -0.51 -17.23
CA TYR A 114 10.16 -1.45 -16.19
C TYR A 114 8.87 -1.02 -15.48
N LYS A 115 8.06 -2.01 -15.03
CA LYS A 115 6.80 -1.72 -14.32
C LYS A 115 6.93 -1.63 -12.81
N ILE A 116 7.94 -2.26 -12.24
CA ILE A 116 8.05 -2.43 -10.79
C ILE A 116 9.40 -1.92 -10.30
N LEU A 117 9.34 -1.05 -9.27
CA LEU A 117 10.48 -0.66 -8.45
C LEU A 117 10.34 -1.41 -7.13
N ARG A 118 11.37 -2.15 -6.74
CA ARG A 118 11.43 -2.87 -5.47
C ARG A 118 12.62 -2.38 -4.66
N THR A 119 12.36 -1.94 -3.43
CA THR A 119 13.37 -1.73 -2.40
C THR A 119 13.28 -2.87 -1.37
N LYS A 120 14.11 -2.84 -0.34
CA LYS A 120 14.00 -3.79 0.79
C LYS A 120 12.69 -3.63 1.57
N THR A 121 12.18 -2.40 1.65
CA THR A 121 11.06 -2.02 2.51
C THR A 121 9.73 -1.95 1.76
N TYR A 122 9.73 -1.57 0.47
CA TYR A 122 8.50 -1.39 -0.29
C TYR A 122 8.63 -1.71 -1.78
N THR A 123 7.47 -1.85 -2.42
CA THR A 123 7.35 -1.94 -3.88
C THR A 123 6.46 -0.83 -4.42
N ILE A 124 6.80 -0.31 -5.61
CA ILE A 124 6.01 0.64 -6.39
C ILE A 124 5.68 -0.03 -7.71
N HIS A 125 4.41 0.08 -8.11
CA HIS A 125 3.90 -0.50 -9.34
C HIS A 125 3.37 0.63 -10.23
N SER A 126 4.05 0.92 -11.34
CA SER A 126 3.66 2.03 -12.24
C SER A 126 2.24 1.88 -12.80
N ASN A 127 1.76 0.64 -12.96
CA ASN A 127 0.42 0.33 -13.45
C ASN A 127 -0.68 0.35 -12.38
N SER A 128 -0.35 0.61 -11.11
CA SER A 128 -1.32 0.61 -10.02
C SER A 128 -1.70 2.03 -9.64
N ALA A 129 -2.98 2.38 -9.80
CA ALA A 129 -3.47 3.73 -9.50
C ALA A 129 -3.27 4.16 -8.02
N SER A 130 -3.19 3.21 -7.09
CA SER A 130 -3.02 3.47 -5.65
C SER A 130 -1.60 3.22 -5.14
N ASN A 131 -0.77 2.47 -5.89
CA ASN A 131 0.56 2.03 -5.49
C ASN A 131 1.68 2.56 -6.39
N ASN A 132 1.44 3.72 -7.02
CA ASN A 132 2.37 4.38 -7.92
C ASN A 132 2.82 5.75 -7.43
N CYS A 133 2.68 6.08 -6.15
CA CYS A 133 3.00 7.42 -5.64
C CYS A 133 4.24 7.42 -4.77
N ILE A 134 5.10 8.43 -4.95
CA ILE A 134 6.32 8.64 -4.17
C ILE A 134 6.46 10.11 -3.79
N SER A 135 7.33 10.38 -2.83
CA SER A 135 7.83 11.72 -2.53
C SER A 135 9.34 11.77 -2.74
N LEU A 136 9.80 12.91 -3.25
CA LEU A 136 11.21 13.20 -3.44
C LEU A 136 11.77 13.95 -2.22
N GLU A 137 13.09 13.99 -2.08
CA GLU A 137 13.78 14.69 -0.99
C GLU A 137 13.39 16.17 -0.88
N ASN A 138 13.14 16.82 -2.01
CA ASN A 138 12.69 18.21 -2.08
C ASN A 138 11.20 18.41 -1.73
N GLY A 139 10.51 17.37 -1.25
CA GLY A 139 9.09 17.38 -0.91
C GLY A 139 8.13 17.27 -2.10
N THR A 140 8.65 17.17 -3.34
CA THR A 140 7.80 16.99 -4.52
C THR A 140 7.18 15.60 -4.50
N VAL A 141 5.85 15.53 -4.64
CA VAL A 141 5.12 14.27 -4.78
C VAL A 141 4.97 13.92 -6.26
N VAL A 142 5.23 12.66 -6.61
CA VAL A 142 5.21 12.18 -7.99
C VAL A 142 4.36 10.92 -8.10
N SER A 143 3.46 10.90 -9.09
CA SER A 143 2.78 9.69 -9.55
C SER A 143 3.61 9.03 -10.66
N VAL A 144 4.27 7.92 -10.34
CA VAL A 144 5.10 7.11 -11.22
C VAL A 144 4.26 6.52 -12.37
N LEU A 145 4.71 6.73 -13.60
CA LEU A 145 4.13 6.18 -14.81
C LEU A 145 5.05 5.17 -15.49
N ASN A 146 6.36 5.40 -15.41
CA ASN A 146 7.38 4.53 -15.97
C ASN A 146 8.65 4.51 -15.12
N LEU A 147 9.39 3.42 -15.20
CA LEU A 147 10.70 3.27 -14.58
C LEU A 147 11.68 2.94 -15.69
N VAL A 148 12.71 3.76 -15.83
CA VAL A 148 13.60 3.69 -17.00
C VAL A 148 15.04 3.66 -16.57
N LYS A 149 15.85 3.02 -17.41
CA LYS A 149 17.27 2.86 -17.18
C LYS A 149 18.03 3.42 -18.37
N ARG A 150 19.19 4.03 -18.12
CA ARG A 150 20.12 4.48 -19.17
C ARG A 150 21.19 3.42 -19.47
N SER A 151 21.94 3.64 -20.54
CA SER A 151 23.07 2.77 -20.94
C SER A 151 24.15 2.66 -19.87
N ASP A 152 24.37 3.72 -19.09
CA ASP A 152 25.29 3.78 -17.95
C ASP A 152 24.76 3.09 -16.67
N ASN A 153 23.63 2.37 -16.77
CA ASN A 153 22.98 1.67 -15.67
C ASN A 153 22.32 2.59 -14.62
N SER A 154 22.28 3.91 -14.83
CA SER A 154 21.55 4.86 -13.98
C SER A 154 20.03 4.70 -14.11
N LYS A 155 19.31 4.93 -13.00
CA LYS A 155 17.88 4.62 -12.85
C LYS A 155 17.08 5.91 -12.66
N PHE A 156 16.01 6.04 -13.43
CA PHE A 156 15.11 7.18 -13.40
C PHE A 156 13.66 6.76 -13.32
N ILE A 157 12.83 7.70 -12.85
CA ILE A 157 11.39 7.63 -12.82
C ILE A 157 10.85 8.65 -13.80
N ILE A 158 9.89 8.22 -14.63
CA ILE A 158 9.04 9.12 -15.40
C ILE A 158 7.67 9.13 -14.72
N GLY A 159 7.18 10.30 -14.40
CA GLY A 159 5.93 10.42 -13.66
C GLY A 159 5.31 11.80 -13.75
N LYS A 160 4.13 11.92 -13.17
CA LYS A 160 3.41 13.19 -13.04
C LYS A 160 3.72 13.83 -11.70
N LYS A 161 4.32 15.01 -11.71
CA LYS A 161 4.43 15.89 -10.55
C LYS A 161 3.04 16.26 -10.07
N LEU A 162 2.78 16.04 -8.80
CA LEU A 162 1.55 16.38 -8.11
C LEU A 162 1.71 17.76 -7.45
N LYS A 163 0.89 18.73 -7.87
CA LYS A 163 0.85 20.11 -7.35
C LYS A 163 -0.25 20.28 -6.32
N VAL A 164 0.10 20.72 -5.11
CA VAL A 164 -0.84 20.99 -4.02
C VAL A 164 -1.91 22.00 -4.45
N VAL A 165 -3.18 21.62 -4.31
CA VAL A 165 -4.36 22.42 -4.62
C VAL A 165 -4.96 23.00 -3.33
N LYS A 166 -5.18 22.16 -2.31
CA LYS A 166 -5.72 22.56 -1.01
C LYS A 166 -5.49 21.48 0.05
N ASP A 167 -5.69 21.86 1.30
CA ASP A 167 -5.82 20.95 2.43
C ASP A 167 -7.15 20.19 2.35
N LEU A 168 -7.13 18.90 2.71
CA LEU A 168 -8.32 18.04 2.71
C LEU A 168 -9.31 18.45 3.81
N TYR A 169 -8.79 18.82 4.98
CA TYR A 169 -9.56 19.39 6.08
C TYR A 169 -8.79 20.61 6.59
N SER A 170 -9.46 21.75 6.50
CA SER A 170 -9.01 23.06 6.96
C SER A 170 -10.07 23.72 7.85
N ASP A 171 -11.13 22.98 8.20
CA ASP A 171 -12.22 23.46 9.04
C ASP A 171 -11.75 23.53 10.51
N PRO A 172 -11.97 24.65 11.22
CA PRO A 172 -11.55 24.83 12.61
C PRO A 172 -12.19 23.85 13.61
N VAL A 173 -13.21 23.07 13.21
CA VAL A 173 -13.76 21.96 14.01
C VAL A 173 -12.76 20.81 14.17
N TYR A 174 -11.80 20.66 13.26
CA TYR A 174 -10.77 19.62 13.35
C TYR A 174 -9.55 20.08 14.15
N PRO A 175 -8.93 19.19 14.95
CA PRO A 175 -7.85 19.55 15.88
C PRO A 175 -6.53 19.95 15.19
N CYS A 176 -6.36 19.67 13.90
CA CYS A 176 -5.17 20.03 13.13
C CYS A 176 -5.48 20.10 11.63
N ALA A 177 -4.73 20.94 10.90
CA ALA A 177 -4.87 21.05 9.45
C ALA A 177 -4.29 19.82 8.75
N SER A 178 -4.89 19.40 7.64
CA SER A 178 -4.46 18.19 6.92
C SER A 178 -3.01 18.26 6.41
N LYS A 179 -2.51 19.46 6.14
CA LYS A 179 -1.09 19.71 5.79
C LYS A 179 -0.13 19.23 6.87
N GLU A 180 -0.48 19.40 8.14
CA GLU A 180 0.34 18.99 9.28
C GLU A 180 0.46 17.46 9.35
N LEU A 181 -0.51 16.76 8.79
CA LEU A 181 -0.54 15.30 8.65
C LEU A 181 0.02 14.82 7.28
N GLY A 182 0.49 15.74 6.42
CA GLY A 182 1.02 15.41 5.09
C GLY A 182 -0.06 15.07 4.04
N VAL A 183 -1.28 15.61 4.19
CA VAL A 183 -2.47 15.23 3.42
C VAL A 183 -2.94 16.38 2.55
N GLN A 184 -2.95 16.20 1.23
CA GLN A 184 -3.16 17.32 0.30
C GLN A 184 -3.79 16.87 -1.04
N VAL A 185 -4.53 17.78 -1.69
CA VAL A 185 -5.17 17.59 -3.02
C VAL A 185 -4.24 18.01 -4.16
N MET A 186 -4.25 17.37 -5.34
CA MET A 186 -3.17 17.53 -6.36
C MET A 186 -3.58 17.74 -7.85
N ARG A 187 -2.75 18.43 -8.66
CA ARG A 187 -2.78 18.51 -10.17
C ARG A 187 -1.50 17.98 -10.84
N GLU A 188 -1.53 17.62 -12.14
CA GLU A 188 -0.52 16.77 -12.79
C GLU A 188 0.31 17.43 -13.93
N ASP A 189 1.65 17.33 -13.89
CA ASP A 189 2.59 17.64 -15.00
C ASP A 189 3.65 16.54 -15.18
N ILE A 190 3.97 16.05 -16.38
CA ILE A 190 4.94 14.94 -16.59
C ILE A 190 6.39 15.45 -16.56
N ALA A 191 7.28 14.76 -15.82
CA ALA A 191 8.73 14.98 -15.86
C ALA A 191 9.53 13.71 -15.48
N VAL A 192 10.86 13.83 -15.50
CA VAL A 192 11.84 12.76 -15.16
C VAL A 192 12.60 13.12 -13.90
N TRP A 193 12.80 12.15 -13.00
CA TRP A 193 13.65 12.31 -11.81
C TRP A 193 14.59 11.12 -11.60
N PRO A 194 15.82 11.33 -11.09
CA PRO A 194 16.69 10.24 -10.65
C PRO A 194 16.05 9.46 -9.49
N CYS A 195 16.28 8.15 -9.45
CA CYS A 195 15.78 7.31 -8.36
C CYS A 195 16.48 7.57 -7.00
N GLU A 196 17.63 8.24 -7.01
CA GLU A 196 18.38 8.61 -5.81
C GLU A 196 17.61 9.62 -4.96
N ASN A 197 16.80 10.47 -5.59
CA ASN A 197 16.01 11.50 -4.92
C ASN A 197 14.73 10.97 -4.27
N ILE A 198 14.45 9.66 -4.33
CA ILE A 198 13.25 9.08 -3.73
C ILE A 198 13.43 9.06 -2.21
N ARG A 199 12.59 9.80 -1.50
CA ARG A 199 12.60 9.84 -0.03
C ARG A 199 11.78 8.70 0.56
N ASN A 200 10.50 8.62 0.19
CA ASN A 200 9.59 7.61 0.75
C ASN A 200 8.38 7.38 -0.15
N LYS A 201 7.74 6.24 0.07
CA LYS A 201 6.53 5.84 -0.64
C LYS A 201 5.32 6.60 -0.11
N MET A 202 4.42 6.94 -1.03
CA MET A 202 3.17 7.61 -0.72
C MET A 202 1.99 6.73 -1.15
N TRP A 203 0.89 6.82 -0.42
CA TRP A 203 -0.38 6.19 -0.77
C TRP A 203 -1.30 7.23 -1.39
N LYS A 204 -1.86 6.92 -2.56
CA LYS A 204 -2.75 7.82 -3.32
C LYS A 204 -4.16 7.25 -3.38
N MET A 205 -5.15 8.08 -3.07
CA MET A 205 -6.57 7.71 -3.08
C MET A 205 -7.39 8.75 -3.88
N PRO A 206 -8.36 8.33 -4.70
CA PRO A 206 -9.26 9.26 -5.39
C PRO A 206 -10.13 10.03 -4.38
N TYR A 207 -10.38 11.32 -4.65
CA TYR A 207 -11.25 12.18 -3.84
C TYR A 207 -12.40 12.76 -4.65
N ASP A 208 -12.11 13.34 -5.82
CA ASP A 208 -13.11 13.89 -6.75
C ASP A 208 -12.58 13.81 -8.20
N GLN A 209 -13.33 14.31 -9.20
CA GLN A 209 -12.90 14.33 -10.60
C GLN A 209 -11.53 15.01 -10.76
N ASN A 210 -10.54 14.23 -11.22
CA ASN A 210 -9.13 14.63 -11.36
C ASN A 210 -8.45 15.13 -10.06
N GLN A 211 -8.96 14.75 -8.89
CA GLN A 211 -8.39 15.09 -7.59
C GLN A 211 -8.05 13.83 -6.78
N PHE A 212 -6.87 13.84 -6.20
CA PHE A 212 -6.37 12.76 -5.36
C PHE A 212 -5.88 13.29 -4.03
N VAL A 213 -6.04 12.48 -3.00
CA VAL A 213 -5.42 12.69 -1.70
C VAL A 213 -4.22 11.76 -1.60
N VAL A 214 -3.12 12.29 -1.06
CA VAL A 214 -1.87 11.54 -0.88
C VAL A 214 -1.46 11.56 0.59
N PHE A 215 -0.97 10.44 1.10
CA PHE A 215 -0.47 10.27 2.48
C PHE A 215 0.88 9.56 2.49
N PRO A 216 1.82 9.91 3.39
CA PRO A 216 3.05 9.16 3.55
C PRO A 216 2.78 7.78 4.15
N VAL A 217 3.39 6.73 3.56
CA VAL A 217 3.33 5.40 4.16
C VAL A 217 4.43 5.30 5.20
N ILE A 218 4.02 5.23 6.48
CA ILE A 218 4.94 5.11 7.62
C ILE A 218 5.74 3.79 7.49
N HIS A 219 7.03 3.82 7.83
CA HIS A 219 7.96 2.69 7.74
C HIS A 219 8.25 2.19 6.31
N THR A 220 8.53 3.11 5.38
CA THR A 220 9.00 2.80 4.02
C THR A 220 10.41 3.31 3.78
#